data_AF-A0A7X6B0D0-F1
#
_entry.id   AF-A0A7X6B0D0-F1
#
_cell.length_a   1.000
_cell.length_b   1.000
_cell.length_c   1.000
_cell.angle_alpha   90.00
_cell.angle_beta   90.00
_cell.angle_gamma   90.00
#
_symmetry.space_group_name_H-M   'P 1'
#
loop_
_entity.id
_entity.type
_entity.pdbx_description
1 polymer ?
#
loop_
_entity_poly.entity_id
_entity_poly.type
_entity_poly.pdbx_seq_one_letter_code
_entity_poly.pdbx_strand_id
1 'polypeptide(L)'
;MKYAQGFVVLPGGLGTLDECFEALTLVQTKKVTRFPIVLFGTTYWKGLVDWLENTLIAEGKASPHDLDLFHLTDDIDEVIDLVTKESGA
;
A
#
# COMPACT_ATOMS: atom_id res chain seq x y z
N MET A 1 -11.21 8.75 -2.77
CA MET A 1 -9.95 9.26 -3.36
C MET A 1 -10.12 9.93 -4.75
N LYS A 2 -10.75 11.09 -4.87
CA LYS A 2 -11.05 11.68 -6.20
C LYS A 2 -9.92 12.55 -6.81
N TYR A 3 -8.96 12.99 -5.98
CA TYR A 3 -7.94 13.98 -6.38
C TYR A 3 -6.50 13.54 -6.08
N ALA A 4 -6.32 12.39 -5.42
CA ALA A 4 -5.00 11.83 -5.15
C ALA A 4 -4.52 11.02 -6.36
N GLN A 5 -3.21 11.00 -6.57
CA GLN A 5 -2.55 10.22 -7.64
C GLN A 5 -1.62 9.14 -7.06
N GLY A 6 -1.59 9.01 -5.73
CA GLY A 6 -0.80 8.04 -4.96
C GLY A 6 -0.95 8.31 -3.46
N PHE A 7 -0.59 7.34 -2.64
CA PHE A 7 -0.66 7.37 -1.18
C PHE A 7 0.70 7.06 -0.56
N VAL A 8 1.11 7.89 0.40
CA VAL A 8 2.23 7.60 1.30
C VAL A 8 1.66 7.49 2.72
N VAL A 9 1.82 6.32 3.31
CA VAL A 9 1.24 5.92 4.60
C VAL A 9 2.36 5.87 5.63
N LEU A 10 2.42 6.92 6.45
CA LEU A 10 3.33 6.99 7.59
C LEU A 10 2.79 6.16 8.78
N PRO A 11 3.63 5.78 9.76
CA PRO A 11 3.19 5.06 10.95
C PRO A 11 2.02 5.76 11.65
N GLY A 12 0.92 5.03 11.89
CA GLY A 12 -0.32 5.62 12.39
C GLY A 12 -1.32 4.57 12.88
N GLY A 13 -2.36 5.04 13.59
CA GLY A 13 -3.34 4.16 14.23
C GLY A 13 -4.50 3.71 13.33
N LEU A 14 -5.66 3.49 13.94
CA LEU A 14 -6.83 2.92 13.27
C LEU A 14 -7.30 3.72 12.06
N GLY A 15 -7.30 5.06 12.12
CA GLY A 15 -7.70 5.89 10.96
C GLY A 15 -6.72 5.76 9.79
N THR A 16 -5.43 5.58 10.06
CA THR A 16 -4.42 5.32 9.02
C THR A 16 -4.62 3.96 8.38
N LEU A 17 -4.95 2.94 9.19
CA LEU A 17 -5.26 1.60 8.70
C LEU A 17 -6.53 1.59 7.85
N ASP A 18 -7.58 2.29 8.26
CA ASP A 18 -8.84 2.42 7.52
C ASP A 18 -8.60 2.95 6.09
N GLU A 19 -7.94 4.11 5.99
CA GLU A 19 -7.59 4.73 4.71
C GLU A 19 -6.64 3.85 3.88
N CYS A 20 -5.67 3.19 4.52
CA CYS A 20 -4.74 2.28 3.85
C CYS A 20 -5.46 1.08 3.21
N PHE A 21 -6.36 0.42 3.95
CA PHE A 21 -7.10 -0.73 3.44
C PHE A 21 -8.19 -0.34 2.43
N GLU A 22 -8.78 0.86 2.55
CA GLU A 22 -9.64 1.40 1.49
C GLU A 22 -8.85 1.55 0.19
N ALA A 23 -7.65 2.14 0.25
CA ALA A 23 -6.76 2.32 -0.90
C ALA A 23 -6.45 0.98 -1.58
N LEU A 24 -5.96 0.01 -0.79
CA LEU A 24 -5.60 -1.32 -1.27
C LEU A 24 -6.79 -2.01 -1.94
N THR A 25 -7.97 -1.95 -1.34
CA THR A 25 -9.19 -2.56 -1.90
C THR A 25 -9.62 -1.90 -3.20
N LEU A 26 -9.49 -0.56 -3.31
CA LEU A 26 -9.83 0.17 -4.53
C LEU A 26 -8.89 -0.18 -5.70
N VAL A 27 -7.59 -0.35 -5.42
CA VAL A 27 -6.61 -0.77 -6.44
C VAL A 27 -6.80 -2.24 -6.81
N GLN A 28 -6.99 -3.13 -5.81
CA GLN A 28 -7.25 -4.56 -6.02
C GLN A 28 -8.47 -4.80 -6.92
N THR A 29 -9.56 -4.06 -6.67
CA THR A 29 -10.80 -4.16 -7.45
C THR A 29 -10.76 -3.38 -8.77
N LYS A 30 -9.62 -2.77 -9.11
CA LYS A 30 -9.40 -1.96 -10.32
C LYS A 30 -10.36 -0.77 -10.44
N LYS A 31 -10.93 -0.31 -9.32
CA LYS A 31 -11.75 0.92 -9.29
C LYS A 31 -10.90 2.17 -9.41
N VAL A 32 -9.64 2.08 -8.98
CA VAL A 32 -8.59 3.06 -9.26
C VAL A 32 -7.46 2.33 -9.97
N THR A 33 -6.93 2.91 -11.04
CA THR A 33 -5.85 2.33 -11.85
C THR A 33 -4.66 3.30 -11.87
N ARG A 34 -3.44 2.80 -11.65
CA ARG A 34 -2.20 3.60 -11.48
C ARG A 34 -2.25 4.45 -10.22
N PHE A 35 -2.01 3.80 -9.09
CA PHE A 35 -2.10 4.45 -7.79
C PHE A 35 -1.06 3.82 -6.87
N PRO A 36 0.14 4.40 -6.77
CA PRO A 36 1.20 3.85 -5.95
C PRO A 36 0.82 4.02 -4.48
N ILE A 37 0.90 2.92 -3.72
CA ILE A 37 0.69 2.92 -2.27
C ILE A 37 2.05 2.62 -1.65
N VAL A 38 2.56 3.54 -0.83
CA VAL A 38 3.86 3.38 -0.16
C VAL A 38 3.64 3.40 1.35
N LEU A 39 4.03 2.33 2.02
CA LEU A 39 4.11 2.24 3.47
C LEU A 39 5.52 2.69 3.89
N PHE A 40 5.62 3.76 4.67
CA PHE A 40 6.91 4.25 5.16
C PHE A 40 7.15 3.77 6.59
N GLY A 41 8.35 3.24 6.88
CA GLY A 41 8.70 2.69 8.19
C GLY A 41 8.61 1.17 8.23
N THR A 42 9.59 0.48 7.66
CA THR A 42 9.63 -0.99 7.53
C THR A 42 9.36 -1.70 8.85
N THR A 43 10.01 -1.23 9.93
CA THR A 43 9.90 -1.82 11.26
C THR A 43 8.49 -1.71 11.83
N TYR A 44 7.78 -0.61 11.54
CA TYR A 44 6.42 -0.39 12.03
C TYR A 44 5.41 -1.32 11.35
N TRP A 45 5.51 -1.43 10.02
CA TRP A 45 4.55 -2.19 9.21
C TRP A 45 4.85 -3.67 9.11
N LYS A 46 6.06 -4.12 9.47
CA LYS A 46 6.48 -5.52 9.34
C LYS A 46 5.46 -6.52 9.92
N GLY A 47 4.98 -6.27 11.14
CA GLY A 47 4.01 -7.18 11.77
C GLY A 47 2.68 -7.28 11.01
N LEU A 48 2.24 -6.19 10.35
CA LEU A 48 1.05 -6.20 9.52
C LEU A 48 1.29 -6.98 8.23
N VAL A 49 2.41 -6.72 7.55
CA VAL A 49 2.77 -7.40 6.30
C VAL A 49 2.97 -8.90 6.52
N ASP A 50 3.66 -9.28 7.58
CA ASP A 50 3.84 -10.68 7.98
C ASP A 50 2.48 -11.35 8.21
N TRP A 51 1.50 -10.67 8.82
CA TRP A 51 0.14 -11.21 9.00
C TRP A 51 -0.64 -11.32 7.68
N LEU A 52 -0.53 -10.33 6.78
CA LEU A 52 -1.14 -10.39 5.46
C LEU A 52 -0.66 -11.62 4.67
N GLU A 53 0.65 -11.86 4.67
CA GLU A 53 1.25 -13.01 4.00
C GLU A 53 0.88 -14.34 4.67
N ASN A 54 1.15 -14.47 5.97
CA ASN A 54 1.11 -15.75 6.67
C ASN A 54 -0.28 -16.17 7.12
N THR A 55 -1.27 -15.28 7.11
CA THR A 55 -2.65 -15.58 7.51
C THR A 55 -3.62 -15.28 6.38
N LEU A 56 -3.67 -14.03 5.92
CA LEU A 56 -4.71 -13.60 5.00
C LEU A 56 -4.57 -14.28 3.62
N ILE A 57 -3.34 -14.32 3.09
CA ILE A 57 -3.03 -15.01 1.83
C ILE A 57 -2.99 -16.52 2.01
N ALA A 58 -2.34 -17.01 3.08
CA ALA A 58 -2.25 -18.45 3.38
C ALA A 58 -3.64 -19.12 3.51
N GLU A 59 -4.64 -18.43 4.04
CA GLU A 59 -6.02 -18.91 4.15
C GLU A 59 -6.88 -18.65 2.90
N GLY A 60 -6.28 -18.13 1.81
CA GLY A 60 -6.96 -17.87 0.54
C GLY A 60 -7.94 -16.71 0.57
N LYS A 61 -7.74 -15.72 1.45
CA LYS A 61 -8.60 -14.52 1.53
C LYS A 61 -8.11 -13.40 0.60
N ALA A 62 -6.84 -13.46 0.19
CA ALA A 62 -6.24 -12.62 -0.85
C ALA A 62 -5.31 -13.46 -1.73
N SER A 63 -4.85 -12.86 -2.82
CA SER A 63 -3.84 -13.41 -3.73
C SER A 63 -2.43 -13.02 -3.28
N PRO A 64 -1.40 -13.85 -3.52
CA PRO A 64 0.00 -13.43 -3.36
C PRO A 64 0.34 -12.14 -4.10
N HIS A 65 -0.29 -11.92 -5.27
CA HIS A 65 -0.12 -10.68 -6.05
C HIS A 65 -0.70 -9.43 -5.39
N ASP A 66 -1.53 -9.57 -4.37
CA ASP A 66 -2.07 -8.40 -3.66
C ASP A 66 -1.00 -7.72 -2.79
N LEU A 67 0.13 -8.40 -2.51
CA LEU A 67 1.31 -7.77 -1.90
C LEU A 67 2.07 -6.86 -2.86
N ASP A 68 1.90 -7.04 -4.17
CA ASP A 68 2.50 -6.18 -5.20
C ASP A 68 1.78 -4.82 -5.28
N LEU A 69 0.66 -4.64 -4.56
CA LEU A 69 -0.14 -3.41 -4.57
C LEU A 69 0.46 -2.26 -3.75
N PHE A 70 1.45 -2.55 -2.91
CA PHE A 70 2.12 -1.53 -2.09
C PHE A 70 3.63 -1.75 -2.03
N HIS A 71 4.35 -0.68 -1.73
CA HIS A 71 5.79 -0.70 -1.49
C HIS A 71 6.07 -0.39 -0.02
N LEU A 72 7.00 -1.13 0.59
CA LEU A 72 7.43 -0.90 1.97
C LEU A 72 8.88 -0.40 1.96
N THR A 73 9.13 0.81 2.46
CA THR A 73 10.47 1.41 2.44
C THR A 73 10.73 2.34 3.63
N ASP A 74 12.01 2.59 3.90
CA ASP A 74 12.50 3.63 4.81
C ASP A 74 13.23 4.77 4.06
N ASP A 75 13.34 4.65 2.73
CA ASP A 75 14.04 5.63 1.88
C ASP A 75 13.05 6.65 1.31
N ILE A 76 13.30 7.92 1.61
CA ILE A 76 12.49 9.03 1.13
C ILE A 76 12.64 9.21 -0.39
N ASP A 77 13.84 8.97 -0.92
CA ASP A 77 14.08 9.13 -2.36
C ASP A 77 13.31 8.08 -3.15
N GLU A 78 13.25 6.84 -2.64
CA GLU A 78 12.42 5.77 -3.23
C GLU A 78 10.94 6.12 -3.20
N VAL A 79 10.43 6.70 -2.09
CA VAL A 79 9.04 7.16 -2.01
C VAL A 79 8.75 8.18 -3.10
N ILE A 80 9.62 9.18 -3.27
CA ILE A 80 9.46 10.24 -4.28
C ILE A 80 9.47 9.65 -5.69
N ASP A 81 10.40 8.76 -5.97
CA ASP A 81 10.48 8.08 -7.27
C ASP A 81 9.20 7.28 -7.56
N LEU A 82 8.70 6.51 -6.60
CA LEU A 82 7.49 5.70 -6.77
C LEU A 82 6.25 6.57 -7.07
N VAL A 83 6.05 7.66 -6.33
CA VAL A 83 4.84 8.49 -6.50
C VAL A 83 4.91 9.41 -7.73
N THR A 84 6.10 9.79 -8.17
CA THR A 84 6.27 10.68 -9.33
C THR A 84 6.36 9.92 -10.66
N LYS A 85 6.89 8.69 -10.65
CA LYS A 85 7.07 7.87 -11.86
C LYS A 85 5.74 7.38 -12.45
N GLU A 86 4.72 7.15 -11.62
CA GLU A 86 3.36 6.84 -12.09
C GLU A 86 2.56 8.08 -12.50
N SER A 87 2.97 9.28 -12.06
CA SER A 87 2.32 10.55 -12.40
C SER A 87 2.72 11.07 -13.80
N GLY A 88 3.64 10.40 -14.49
CA GLY A 88 4.06 10.71 -15.86
C GLY A 88 3.20 10.02 -16.91
N ALA A 89 2.05 10.60 -17.26
CA ALA A 89 1.30 10.33 -18.49
C ALA A 89 0.72 11.63 -19.06
#